data_AF-A0A4Y7SYZ4-F1
#
_entry.id   AF-A0A4Y7SYZ4-F1
#
_cell.length_a   1.000
_cell.length_b   1.000
_cell.length_c   1.000
_cell.angle_alpha   90.00
_cell.angle_beta   90.00
_cell.angle_gamma   90.00
#
_symmetry.space_group_name_H-M   'P 1'
#
loop_
_entity.id
_entity.type
_entity.pdbx_description
1 polymer ?
#
loop_
_entity_poly.entity_id
_entity_poly.type
_entity_poly.pdbx_seq_one_letter_code
_entity_poly.pdbx_strand_id
1 'polypeptide(L)'
;MPICTSCTHATEFLYTTYESECNLRLEQCRNCKAFVDPYVEFDVLTLFIDLILLKRGVYRHLLYNRGTPPRRVVGQTKDEGSENEREIRRWEILNKMGPGLVFLDAFIRWTYLNPTPPGDPRIWNADMLKPFTLVLSATVAETLAFHLGVTFACYCVLKLVDIFRTWRTPNRPVSAVRQQFRLSLVPLTMFYSSLTKYFLLLLLTVWMPVSRSGTAPPSDPLPAWAISILPDNHFAHGVIKMLDDDRLDREWVVRNVLGGMSAGFGLRVILDDVQPFFTTLIIVFGWAAKTFVAQVVSGWIGVDEALKQAWLAYSIP
;
A
#
# COMPACT_ATOMS: atom_id res chain seq x y z
N MET A 1 -15.82 -18.38 2.78
CA MET A 1 -16.19 -18.74 1.39
C MET A 1 -15.36 -17.86 0.44
N PRO A 2 -15.09 -18.22 -0.81
CA PRO A 2 -14.48 -17.28 -1.76
C PRO A 2 -15.46 -16.18 -2.23
N ILE A 3 -14.93 -15.16 -2.91
CA ILE A 3 -15.72 -14.09 -3.55
C ILE A 3 -15.36 -13.96 -5.04
N CYS A 4 -16.30 -13.49 -5.85
CA CYS A 4 -16.01 -13.10 -7.23
C CYS A 4 -15.12 -11.85 -7.27
N THR A 5 -13.99 -11.94 -7.98
CA THR A 5 -13.03 -10.83 -8.13
C THR A 5 -13.61 -9.64 -8.89
N SER A 6 -14.66 -9.82 -9.70
CA SER A 6 -15.33 -8.75 -10.45
C SER A 6 -16.46 -8.08 -9.65
N CYS A 7 -17.44 -8.85 -9.17
CA CYS A 7 -18.67 -8.31 -8.56
C CYS A 7 -18.81 -8.51 -7.05
N THR A 8 -17.79 -9.07 -6.39
CA THR A 8 -17.76 -9.39 -4.95
C THR A 8 -18.87 -10.31 -4.42
N HIS A 9 -19.68 -10.90 -5.30
CA HIS A 9 -20.67 -11.90 -4.90
C HIS A 9 -19.98 -13.13 -4.32
N ALA A 10 -20.50 -13.64 -3.19
CA ALA A 10 -19.98 -14.85 -2.57
C ALA A 10 -20.17 -16.05 -3.51
N THR A 11 -19.17 -16.92 -3.58
CA THR A 11 -19.23 -18.15 -4.36
C THR A 11 -18.81 -19.33 -3.50
N GLU A 12 -19.28 -20.51 -3.87
CA GLU A 12 -18.96 -21.73 -3.11
C GLU A 12 -17.55 -22.22 -3.46
N PHE A 13 -17.21 -22.20 -4.75
CA PHE A 13 -15.94 -22.62 -5.29
C PHE A 13 -15.45 -21.61 -6.35
N LEU A 14 -14.13 -21.60 -6.56
CA LEU A 14 -13.47 -20.76 -7.57
C LEU A 14 -13.23 -21.52 -8.87
N TYR A 15 -12.84 -22.78 -8.75
CA TYR A 15 -12.50 -23.67 -9.86
C TYR A 15 -12.78 -25.12 -9.45
N THR A 16 -12.97 -25.94 -10.47
CA THR A 16 -13.12 -27.39 -10.35
C THR A 16 -11.85 -28.06 -10.87
N THR A 17 -11.30 -28.98 -10.10
CA THR A 17 -10.16 -29.82 -10.50
C THR A 17 -10.64 -31.21 -10.88
N TYR A 18 -10.15 -31.72 -12.01
CA TYR A 18 -10.40 -33.09 -12.47
C TYR A 18 -9.31 -34.05 -11.97
N GLU A 19 -9.36 -35.33 -12.37
CA GLU A 19 -8.48 -36.40 -11.87
C GLU A 19 -6.97 -36.13 -12.05
N SER A 20 -6.60 -35.25 -12.97
CA SER A 20 -5.23 -34.71 -13.07
C SER A 20 -5.16 -33.30 -12.45
N GLU A 21 -4.16 -33.07 -11.59
CA GLU A 21 -3.96 -31.78 -10.90
C GLU A 21 -3.78 -30.59 -11.86
N CYS A 22 -3.38 -30.85 -13.10
CA CYS A 22 -3.16 -29.83 -14.13
C CYS A 22 -4.42 -29.48 -14.94
N ASN A 23 -5.53 -30.21 -14.78
CA ASN A 23 -6.78 -29.92 -15.48
C ASN A 23 -7.76 -29.23 -14.53
N LEU A 24 -7.72 -27.90 -14.55
CA LEU A 24 -8.65 -27.06 -13.80
C LEU A 24 -9.59 -26.33 -14.74
N ARG A 25 -10.81 -26.11 -14.28
CA ARG A 25 -11.82 -25.29 -14.96
C ARG A 25 -12.33 -24.22 -14.01
N LEU A 26 -12.21 -22.95 -14.42
CA LEU A 26 -12.75 -21.83 -13.64
C LEU A 26 -14.28 -21.87 -13.59
N GLU A 27 -14.82 -21.59 -12.40
CA GLU A 27 -16.26 -21.45 -12.20
C GLU A 27 -16.76 -20.11 -12.74
N GLN A 28 -18.02 -20.07 -13.16
CA GLN A 28 -18.69 -18.86 -13.61
C GLN A 28 -19.52 -18.25 -12.49
N CYS A 29 -19.41 -16.94 -12.28
CA CYS A 29 -20.19 -16.24 -11.27
C CYS A 29 -21.68 -16.22 -11.65
N ARG A 30 -22.54 -16.63 -10.72
CA ARG A 30 -24.00 -16.65 -10.95
C ARG A 30 -24.59 -15.26 -11.19
N ASN A 31 -24.00 -14.22 -10.59
CA ASN A 31 -24.45 -12.84 -10.63
C ASN A 31 -23.96 -12.11 -11.90
N CYS A 32 -22.65 -11.93 -12.08
CA CYS A 32 -22.11 -11.15 -13.20
C CYS A 32 -21.76 -11.98 -14.45
N LYS A 33 -21.88 -13.31 -14.40
CA LYS A 33 -21.54 -14.24 -15.50
C LYS A 33 -20.07 -14.20 -15.97
N ALA A 34 -19.20 -13.41 -15.35
CA ALA A 34 -17.76 -13.51 -15.56
C ALA A 34 -17.20 -14.75 -14.83
N PHE A 35 -15.99 -15.19 -15.20
CA PHE A 35 -15.24 -16.14 -14.37
C PHE A 35 -15.05 -15.58 -12.96
N VAL A 36 -15.21 -16.44 -11.96
CA VAL A 36 -15.20 -16.02 -10.55
C VAL A 36 -13.85 -15.42 -10.17
N ASP A 37 -12.77 -16.08 -10.57
CA ASP A 37 -11.41 -15.64 -10.30
C ASP A 37 -10.42 -16.10 -11.40
N PRO A 38 -10.18 -15.26 -12.43
CA PRO A 38 -9.18 -15.54 -13.46
C PRO A 38 -7.75 -15.62 -12.94
N TYR A 39 -7.45 -15.00 -11.79
CA TYR A 39 -6.10 -14.90 -11.25
C TYR A 39 -5.56 -16.22 -10.70
N VAL A 40 -6.41 -17.25 -10.57
CA VAL A 40 -6.00 -18.61 -10.20
C VAL A 40 -5.02 -19.20 -11.22
N GLU A 41 -5.16 -18.85 -12.51
CA GLU A 41 -4.30 -19.34 -13.58
C GLU A 41 -3.05 -18.48 -13.80
N PHE A 42 -2.99 -17.30 -13.16
CA PHE A 42 -1.91 -16.35 -13.39
C PHE A 42 -0.66 -16.75 -12.61
N ASP A 43 0.49 -16.54 -13.22
CA ASP A 43 1.78 -16.74 -12.58
C ASP A 43 2.10 -15.63 -11.58
N VAL A 44 3.08 -15.89 -10.70
CA VAL A 44 3.43 -14.98 -9.61
C VAL A 44 3.90 -13.61 -10.12
N LEU A 45 4.57 -13.55 -11.28
CA LEU A 45 5.04 -12.28 -11.85
C LEU A 45 3.87 -11.43 -12.33
N THR A 46 2.91 -12.01 -13.04
CA THR A 46 1.70 -11.28 -13.48
C THR A 46 0.91 -10.77 -12.29
N LEU A 47 0.73 -11.60 -11.24
CA LEU A 47 0.08 -11.18 -10.00
C LEU A 47 0.83 -10.00 -9.35
N PHE A 48 2.15 -10.03 -9.33
CA PHE A 48 2.97 -8.97 -8.74
C PHE A 48 2.85 -7.64 -9.51
N ILE A 49 2.90 -7.68 -10.85
CA ILE A 49 2.73 -6.49 -11.69
C ILE A 49 1.34 -5.90 -11.49
N ASP A 50 0.29 -6.73 -11.54
CA ASP A 50 -1.08 -6.28 -11.34
C ASP A 50 -1.31 -5.69 -9.94
N LEU A 51 -0.55 -6.15 -8.94
CA LEU A 51 -0.59 -5.65 -7.58
C LEU A 51 0.03 -4.25 -7.48
N ILE A 52 1.19 -4.04 -8.11
CA ILE A 52 1.84 -2.72 -8.24
C ILE A 52 0.95 -1.75 -9.01
N LEU A 53 0.23 -2.22 -10.03
CA LEU A 53 -0.72 -1.43 -10.80
C LEU A 53 -2.06 -1.19 -10.07
N LEU A 54 -2.18 -1.60 -8.81
CA LEU A 54 -3.37 -1.41 -7.99
C LEU A 54 -4.64 -1.95 -8.66
N LYS A 55 -4.58 -3.11 -9.33
CA LYS A 55 -5.79 -3.70 -9.92
C LYS A 55 -6.68 -4.30 -8.84
N ARG A 56 -7.96 -3.90 -8.77
CA ARG A 56 -8.91 -4.41 -7.74
C ARG A 56 -9.03 -5.94 -7.72
N GLY A 57 -8.95 -6.57 -8.89
CA GLY A 57 -9.10 -8.01 -9.06
C GLY A 57 -8.04 -8.80 -8.29
N VAL A 58 -6.76 -8.44 -8.43
CA VAL A 58 -5.67 -9.14 -7.73
C VAL A 58 -5.72 -8.95 -6.21
N TYR A 59 -6.17 -7.79 -5.72
CA TYR A 59 -6.40 -7.60 -4.28
C TYR A 59 -7.45 -8.58 -3.76
N ARG A 60 -8.59 -8.70 -4.47
CA ARG A 60 -9.65 -9.64 -4.09
C ARG A 60 -9.17 -11.09 -4.15
N HIS A 61 -8.39 -11.43 -5.18
CA HIS A 61 -7.75 -12.73 -5.30
C HIS A 61 -6.85 -13.04 -4.07
N LEU A 62 -5.87 -12.19 -3.79
CA LEU A 62 -4.89 -12.42 -2.73
C LEU A 62 -5.49 -12.40 -1.32
N LEU A 63 -6.47 -11.54 -1.07
CA LEU A 63 -7.03 -11.33 0.27
C LEU A 63 -8.12 -12.34 0.65
N TYR A 64 -8.97 -12.74 -0.30
CA TYR A 64 -10.17 -13.54 -0.02
C TYR A 64 -10.16 -14.93 -0.67
N ASN A 65 -9.51 -15.08 -1.82
CA ASN A 65 -9.61 -16.29 -2.64
C ASN A 65 -8.36 -17.18 -2.55
N ARG A 66 -7.20 -16.61 -2.23
CA ARG A 66 -5.95 -17.37 -2.15
C ARG A 66 -6.03 -18.45 -1.07
N GLY A 67 -5.75 -19.69 -1.46
CA GLY A 67 -5.77 -20.84 -0.56
C GLY A 67 -7.16 -21.41 -0.28
N THR A 68 -8.20 -21.03 -1.06
CA THR A 68 -9.47 -21.75 -0.99
C THR A 68 -9.35 -23.12 -1.65
N PRO A 69 -9.91 -24.19 -1.05
CA PRO A 69 -9.89 -25.51 -1.63
C PRO A 69 -10.73 -25.56 -2.92
N PRO A 70 -10.28 -26.31 -3.95
CA PRO A 70 -11.04 -26.49 -5.18
C PRO A 70 -12.24 -27.40 -4.98
N ARG A 71 -13.19 -27.34 -5.92
CA ARG A 71 -14.20 -28.39 -6.07
C ARG A 71 -13.54 -29.61 -6.71
N ARG A 72 -13.62 -30.78 -6.06
CA ARG A 72 -13.20 -32.07 -6.63
C ARG A 72 -14.43 -32.82 -7.13
N VAL A 73 -14.37 -33.37 -8.34
CA VAL A 73 -15.50 -34.08 -8.97
C VAL A 73 -15.77 -35.44 -8.30
N VAL A 74 -14.74 -36.07 -7.73
CA VAL A 74 -14.84 -37.42 -7.13
C VAL A 74 -14.89 -37.35 -5.61
N GLY A 75 -16.05 -37.71 -5.04
CA GLY A 75 -16.23 -38.44 -3.77
C GLY A 75 -15.59 -37.94 -2.48
N GLN A 76 -14.88 -36.82 -2.46
CA GLN A 76 -14.17 -36.33 -1.28
C GLN A 76 -14.97 -35.22 -0.61
N THR A 77 -15.15 -35.39 0.70
CA THR A 77 -15.71 -34.39 1.61
C THR A 77 -14.99 -33.06 1.43
N LYS A 78 -15.76 -31.98 1.46
CA LYS A 78 -15.29 -30.60 1.42
C LYS A 78 -14.27 -30.41 2.54
N ASP A 79 -12.99 -30.39 2.19
CA ASP A 79 -11.91 -30.12 3.13
C ASP A 79 -11.96 -28.62 3.45
N GLU A 80 -12.83 -28.24 4.37
CA GLU A 80 -12.96 -26.86 4.85
C GLU A 80 -11.71 -26.54 5.67
N GLY A 81 -10.61 -26.20 4.98
CA GLY A 81 -9.39 -25.72 5.63
C GLY A 81 -9.76 -24.69 6.70
N SER A 82 -9.34 -24.95 7.93
CA SER A 82 -9.85 -24.28 9.12
C SER A 82 -9.68 -22.76 8.98
N GLU A 83 -10.65 -21.98 9.43
CA GLU A 83 -10.51 -20.51 9.43
C GLU A 83 -9.24 -20.07 10.16
N ASN A 84 -8.82 -20.82 11.18
CA ASN A 84 -7.57 -20.59 11.90
C ASN A 84 -6.34 -20.79 11.01
N GLU A 85 -6.32 -21.79 10.14
CA GLU A 85 -5.18 -22.03 9.22
C GLU A 85 -5.03 -20.90 8.21
N ARG A 86 -6.15 -20.36 7.72
CA ARG A 86 -6.12 -19.20 6.82
C ARG A 86 -5.60 -17.96 7.54
N GLU A 87 -5.99 -17.78 8.79
CA GLU A 87 -5.51 -16.67 9.59
C GLU A 87 -4.01 -16.79 9.88
N ILE A 88 -3.53 -17.98 10.27
CA ILE A 88 -2.10 -18.27 10.46
C ILE A 88 -1.32 -17.95 9.17
N ARG A 89 -1.80 -18.43 8.01
CA ARG A 89 -1.16 -18.16 6.72
C ARG A 89 -1.09 -16.68 6.38
N ARG A 90 -2.11 -15.89 6.74
CA ARG A 90 -2.05 -14.42 6.57
C ARG A 90 -0.92 -13.83 7.40
N TRP A 91 -0.85 -14.17 8.68
CA TRP A 91 0.23 -13.71 9.57
C TRP A 91 1.61 -14.16 9.09
N GLU A 92 1.74 -15.37 8.56
CA GLU A 92 2.98 -15.83 7.90
C GLU A 92 3.37 -14.93 6.72
N ILE A 93 2.42 -14.57 5.85
CA ILE A 93 2.67 -13.65 4.73
C ILE A 93 3.11 -12.27 5.23
N LEU A 94 2.45 -11.74 6.27
CA LEU A 94 2.85 -10.47 6.90
C LEU A 94 4.27 -10.55 7.42
N ASN A 95 4.60 -11.59 8.17
CA ASN A 95 5.93 -11.77 8.76
C ASN A 95 7.01 -12.01 7.71
N LYS A 96 6.66 -12.57 6.54
CA LYS A 96 7.58 -12.76 5.42
C LYS A 96 7.84 -11.49 4.62
N MET A 97 6.80 -10.68 4.35
CA MET A 97 6.92 -9.49 3.50
C MET A 97 7.24 -8.21 4.28
N GLY A 98 6.63 -8.04 5.45
CA GLY A 98 6.72 -6.81 6.26
C GLY A 98 8.16 -6.39 6.55
N PRO A 99 9.02 -7.26 7.11
CA PRO A 99 10.41 -6.92 7.40
C PRO A 99 11.20 -6.49 6.16
N GLY A 100 10.98 -7.14 5.01
CA GLY A 100 11.65 -6.79 3.76
C GLY A 100 11.25 -5.40 3.25
N LEU A 101 9.96 -5.05 3.34
CA LEU A 101 9.47 -3.72 2.93
C LEU A 101 9.93 -2.61 3.89
N VAL A 102 9.96 -2.88 5.19
CA VAL A 102 10.47 -1.93 6.19
C VAL A 102 11.98 -1.72 6.03
N PHE A 103 12.73 -2.80 5.78
CA PHE A 103 14.16 -2.70 5.48
C PHE A 103 14.42 -1.88 4.21
N LEU A 104 13.64 -2.12 3.14
CA LEU A 104 13.74 -1.35 1.91
C LEU A 104 13.46 0.15 2.15
N ASP A 105 12.40 0.49 2.90
CA ASP A 105 12.10 1.89 3.26
C ASP A 105 13.24 2.53 4.07
N ALA A 106 13.75 1.81 5.07
CA ALA A 106 14.87 2.26 5.89
C ALA A 106 16.15 2.45 5.07
N PHE A 107 16.41 1.55 4.11
CA PHE A 107 17.56 1.65 3.21
C PHE A 107 17.45 2.89 2.31
N ILE A 108 16.30 3.10 1.66
CA ILE A 108 16.05 4.28 0.82
C ILE A 108 16.25 5.57 1.65
N ARG A 109 15.68 5.64 2.86
CA ARG A 109 15.88 6.75 3.82
C ARG A 109 17.34 6.98 4.14
N TRP A 110 18.04 5.91 4.50
CA TRP A 110 19.43 6.00 4.91
C TRP A 110 20.34 6.48 3.78
N THR A 111 20.12 6.00 2.55
CA THR A 111 20.90 6.45 1.37
C THR A 111 20.71 7.94 1.07
N TYR A 112 19.54 8.50 1.41
CA TYR A 112 19.24 9.92 1.25
C TYR A 112 19.88 10.77 2.36
N LEU A 113 19.79 10.29 3.61
CA LEU A 113 20.32 11.01 4.79
C LEU A 113 21.86 10.93 4.88
N ASN A 114 22.49 9.92 4.27
CA ASN A 114 23.93 9.71 4.29
C ASN A 114 24.49 9.59 2.86
N PRO A 115 24.51 10.70 2.08
CA PRO A 115 25.05 10.67 0.73
C PRO A 115 26.57 10.44 0.78
N THR A 116 27.04 9.39 0.11
CA THR A 116 28.48 9.13 -0.08
C THR A 116 29.07 10.04 -1.16
N PRO A 117 30.25 10.63 -0.94
CA PRO A 117 30.97 11.38 -1.97
C PRO A 117 31.23 10.51 -3.23
N PRO A 118 31.21 11.10 -4.43
CA PRO A 118 31.50 10.36 -5.65
C PRO A 118 32.94 9.81 -5.62
N GLY A 119 33.08 8.52 -5.86
CA GLY A 119 34.38 7.83 -5.94
C GLY A 119 34.81 7.06 -4.69
N ASP A 120 34.08 7.17 -3.58
CA ASP A 120 34.36 6.41 -2.36
C ASP A 120 33.51 5.11 -2.33
N PRO A 121 34.11 3.91 -2.28
CA PRO A 121 33.35 2.67 -2.20
C PRO A 121 32.52 2.60 -0.92
N ARG A 122 31.25 2.17 -1.04
CA ARG A 122 30.37 1.92 0.12
C ARG A 122 30.81 0.66 0.86
N ILE A 123 31.80 0.82 1.74
CA ILE A 123 32.26 -0.23 2.65
C ILE A 123 31.46 -0.13 3.96
N TRP A 124 30.77 -1.21 4.32
CA TRP A 124 29.99 -1.28 5.55
C TRP A 124 30.90 -1.27 6.78
N ASN A 125 31.03 -0.10 7.41
CA ASN A 125 31.80 0.10 8.64
C ASN A 125 30.88 0.40 9.83
N ALA A 126 31.42 0.33 11.05
CA ALA A 126 30.68 0.64 12.28
C ALA A 126 30.06 2.05 12.25
N ASP A 127 30.76 3.01 11.65
CA ASP A 127 30.30 4.40 11.50
C ASP A 127 29.10 4.54 10.56
N MET A 128 28.92 3.61 9.60
CA MET A 128 27.74 3.53 8.72
C MET A 128 26.60 2.71 9.35
N LEU A 129 26.94 1.71 10.16
CA LEU A 129 25.95 0.83 10.79
C LEU A 129 25.14 1.56 11.88
N LYS A 130 25.77 2.45 12.64
CA LYS A 130 25.10 3.24 13.69
C LYS A 130 23.96 4.13 13.12
N PRO A 131 24.17 5.01 12.12
CA PRO A 131 23.08 5.80 11.56
C PRO A 131 22.05 4.92 10.85
N PHE A 132 22.46 3.83 10.21
CA PHE A 132 21.52 2.90 9.58
C PHE A 132 20.57 2.23 10.60
N THR A 133 21.09 1.75 11.73
CA THR A 133 20.27 1.11 12.78
C THR A 133 19.29 2.08 13.43
N LEU A 134 19.67 3.36 13.59
CA LEU A 134 18.76 4.41 14.04
C LEU A 134 17.64 4.66 13.02
N VAL A 135 17.97 4.83 11.74
CA VAL A 135 16.99 4.99 10.66
C VAL A 135 16.05 3.77 10.58
N LEU A 136 16.59 2.56 10.70
CA LEU A 136 15.81 1.33 10.69
C LEU A 136 14.83 1.25 11.86
N SER A 137 15.30 1.47 13.09
CA SER A 137 14.43 1.41 14.28
C SER A 137 13.33 2.47 14.24
N ALA A 138 13.65 3.67 13.77
CA ALA A 138 12.68 4.73 13.58
C ALA A 138 11.65 4.42 12.48
N THR A 139 12.09 3.84 11.37
CA THR A 139 11.21 3.40 10.28
C THR A 139 10.28 2.28 10.75
N VAL A 140 10.77 1.35 11.57
CA VAL A 140 9.94 0.32 12.22
C VAL A 140 8.88 0.98 13.11
N ALA A 141 9.27 1.91 13.98
CA ALA A 141 8.34 2.60 14.88
C ALA A 141 7.24 3.35 14.12
N GLU A 142 7.60 4.10 13.07
CA GLU A 142 6.64 4.80 12.22
C GLU A 142 5.70 3.85 11.47
N THR A 143 6.23 2.75 10.94
CA THR A 143 5.42 1.74 10.22
C THR A 143 4.41 1.11 11.16
N LEU A 144 4.85 0.73 12.37
CA LEU A 144 3.95 0.20 13.40
C LEU A 144 2.89 1.23 13.79
N ALA A 145 3.28 2.49 14.02
CA ALA A 145 2.36 3.56 14.37
C ALA A 145 1.28 3.77 13.29
N PHE A 146 1.69 3.82 12.02
CA PHE A 146 0.77 3.94 10.90
C PHE A 146 -0.19 2.74 10.82
N HIS A 147 0.33 1.51 10.84
CA HIS A 147 -0.50 0.30 10.72
C HIS A 147 -1.45 0.12 11.90
N LEU A 148 -0.98 0.35 13.14
CA LEU A 148 -1.81 0.30 14.33
C LEU A 148 -2.87 1.41 14.31
N GLY A 149 -2.50 2.62 13.91
CA GLY A 149 -3.43 3.75 13.77
C GLY A 149 -4.54 3.47 12.76
N VAL A 150 -4.19 3.00 11.56
CA VAL A 150 -5.16 2.61 10.52
C VAL A 150 -6.05 1.46 11.00
N THR A 151 -5.47 0.44 11.63
CA THR A 151 -6.24 -0.73 12.13
C THR A 151 -7.22 -0.32 13.24
N PHE A 152 -6.80 0.55 14.15
CA PHE A 152 -7.66 1.09 15.20
C PHE A 152 -8.77 1.96 14.62
N ALA A 153 -8.46 2.88 13.71
CA ALA A 153 -9.46 3.71 13.06
C ALA A 153 -10.46 2.89 12.24
N CYS A 154 -10.00 1.86 11.52
CA CYS A 154 -10.86 0.88 10.88
C CYS A 154 -11.83 0.25 11.88
N TYR A 155 -11.33 -0.29 13.00
CA TYR A 155 -12.16 -0.89 14.03
C TYR A 155 -13.25 0.07 14.54
N CYS A 156 -12.86 1.31 14.87
CA CYS A 156 -13.80 2.34 15.34
C CYS A 156 -14.86 2.68 14.29
N VAL A 157 -14.46 2.93 13.04
CA VAL A 157 -15.38 3.26 11.94
C VAL A 157 -16.35 2.11 11.70
N LEU A 158 -15.86 0.86 11.65
CA LEU A 158 -16.73 -0.29 11.43
C LEU A 158 -17.76 -0.46 12.55
N LYS A 159 -17.35 -0.28 13.82
CA LYS A 159 -18.27 -0.28 14.95
C LYS A 159 -19.32 0.83 14.87
N LEU A 160 -18.92 2.06 14.53
CA LEU A 160 -19.84 3.17 14.35
C LEU A 160 -20.84 2.93 13.21
N VAL A 161 -20.37 2.41 12.07
CA VAL A 161 -21.22 2.05 10.94
C VAL A 161 -22.19 0.93 11.31
N ASP A 162 -21.75 -0.06 12.06
CA ASP A 162 -22.62 -1.16 12.50
C ASP A 162 -23.70 -0.68 13.47
N ILE A 163 -23.37 0.20 14.42
CA ILE A 163 -24.35 0.85 15.32
C ILE A 163 -25.37 1.67 14.52
N PHE A 164 -24.90 2.47 13.56
CA PHE A 164 -25.80 3.28 12.74
C PHE A 164 -26.70 2.43 11.84
N ARG A 165 -26.16 1.32 11.31
CA ARG A 165 -26.89 0.36 10.48
C ARG A 165 -27.97 -0.37 11.28
N THR A 166 -27.66 -0.88 12.47
CA THR A 166 -28.65 -1.58 13.30
C THR A 166 -29.78 -0.65 13.73
N TRP A 167 -29.46 0.64 13.97
CA TRP A 167 -30.46 1.66 14.27
C TRP A 167 -31.36 1.99 13.07
N ARG A 168 -30.79 2.15 11.86
CA ARG A 168 -31.54 2.66 10.70
C ARG A 168 -32.16 1.58 9.81
N THR A 169 -31.48 0.45 9.64
CA THR A 169 -31.86 -0.62 8.71
C THR A 169 -31.48 -2.01 9.26
N PRO A 170 -32.21 -2.54 10.26
CA PRO A 170 -31.83 -3.77 10.96
C PRO A 170 -31.83 -5.02 10.07
N ASN A 171 -32.63 -5.06 9.01
CA ASN A 171 -32.82 -6.27 8.18
C ASN A 171 -31.99 -6.31 6.89
N ARG A 172 -31.07 -5.36 6.67
CA ARG A 172 -30.27 -5.34 5.44
C ARG A 172 -29.07 -6.29 5.56
N PRO A 173 -28.91 -7.27 4.65
CA PRO A 173 -27.76 -8.16 4.70
C PRO A 173 -26.46 -7.42 4.42
N VAL A 174 -25.40 -7.87 5.07
CA VAL A 174 -24.05 -7.30 4.95
C VAL A 174 -23.38 -7.83 3.67
N SER A 175 -22.50 -7.04 3.04
CA SER A 175 -21.76 -7.47 1.84
C SER A 175 -20.90 -8.72 2.12
N ALA A 176 -20.66 -9.54 1.09
CA ALA A 176 -19.84 -10.74 1.23
C ALA A 176 -18.39 -10.43 1.65
N VAL A 177 -17.85 -9.30 1.18
CA VAL A 177 -16.52 -8.79 1.58
C VAL A 177 -16.49 -8.51 3.08
N ARG A 178 -17.51 -7.81 3.60
CA ARG A 178 -17.61 -7.46 5.02
C ARG A 178 -17.87 -8.67 5.90
N GLN A 179 -18.62 -9.67 5.44
CA GLN A 179 -18.79 -10.94 6.16
C GLN A 179 -17.46 -11.67 6.38
N GLN A 180 -16.53 -11.55 5.43
CA GLN A 180 -15.20 -12.18 5.50
C GLN A 180 -14.13 -11.27 6.09
N PHE A 181 -14.50 -10.05 6.47
CA PHE A 181 -13.53 -9.11 7.01
C PHE A 181 -12.94 -9.63 8.32
N ARG A 182 -11.61 -9.55 8.40
CA ARG A 182 -10.81 -9.80 9.60
C ARG A 182 -9.83 -8.64 9.75
N LEU A 183 -9.50 -8.27 10.98
CA LEU A 183 -8.61 -7.13 11.22
C LEU A 183 -7.21 -7.33 10.61
N SER A 184 -6.73 -8.57 10.48
CA SER A 184 -5.46 -8.91 9.81
C SER A 184 -5.41 -8.54 8.33
N LEU A 185 -6.57 -8.38 7.67
CA LEU A 185 -6.63 -7.92 6.27
C LEU A 185 -6.18 -6.47 6.14
N VAL A 186 -6.34 -5.65 7.18
CA VAL A 186 -5.95 -4.23 7.16
C VAL A 186 -4.43 -4.09 6.95
N PRO A 187 -3.56 -4.60 7.84
CA PRO A 187 -2.11 -4.51 7.63
C PRO A 187 -1.63 -5.25 6.38
N LEU A 188 -2.25 -6.37 6.00
CA LEU A 188 -1.93 -7.07 4.74
C LEU A 188 -2.16 -6.17 3.52
N THR A 189 -3.32 -5.53 3.48
CA THR A 189 -3.71 -4.63 2.40
C THR A 189 -2.82 -3.39 2.36
N MET A 190 -2.44 -2.85 3.52
CA MET A 190 -1.49 -1.73 3.59
C MET A 190 -0.12 -2.11 3.01
N PHE A 191 0.39 -3.30 3.32
CA PHE A 191 1.65 -3.77 2.73
C PHE A 191 1.55 -3.95 1.22
N TYR A 192 0.49 -4.59 0.71
CA TYR A 192 0.26 -4.71 -0.73
C TYR A 192 0.17 -3.35 -1.43
N SER A 193 -0.54 -2.40 -0.84
CA SER A 193 -0.69 -1.05 -1.39
C SER A 193 0.61 -0.25 -1.37
N SER A 194 1.51 -0.56 -0.43
CA SER A 194 2.80 0.11 -0.33
C SER A 194 3.81 -0.34 -1.41
N LEU A 195 3.55 -1.44 -2.13
CA LEU A 195 4.45 -1.94 -3.18
C LEU A 195 4.61 -0.94 -4.32
N THR A 196 3.54 -0.26 -4.73
CA THR A 196 3.59 0.78 -5.77
C THR A 196 4.52 1.93 -5.36
N LYS A 197 4.40 2.39 -4.10
CA LYS A 197 5.26 3.42 -3.52
C LYS A 197 6.73 2.97 -3.53
N TYR A 198 7.02 1.78 -2.98
CA TYR A 198 8.40 1.30 -2.88
C TYR A 198 9.03 1.01 -4.24
N PHE A 199 8.25 0.50 -5.19
CA PHE A 199 8.71 0.28 -6.55
C PHE A 199 9.19 1.60 -7.16
N LEU A 200 8.39 2.67 -7.10
CA LEU A 200 8.75 3.97 -7.67
C LEU A 200 9.90 4.63 -6.93
N LEU A 201 9.94 4.55 -5.59
CA LEU A 201 11.07 5.05 -4.83
C LEU A 201 12.36 4.31 -5.16
N LEU A 202 12.31 3.00 -5.36
CA LEU A 202 13.46 2.22 -5.80
C LEU A 202 13.96 2.72 -7.17
N LEU A 203 13.06 2.95 -8.13
CA LEU A 203 13.44 3.54 -9.42
C LEU A 203 14.11 4.90 -9.25
N LEU A 204 13.58 5.77 -8.38
CA LEU A 204 14.18 7.09 -8.11
C LEU A 204 15.55 6.98 -7.42
N THR A 205 15.77 5.98 -6.56
CA THR A 205 17.10 5.76 -5.95
C THR A 205 18.13 5.22 -6.95
N VAL A 206 17.72 4.40 -7.91
CA VAL A 206 18.62 3.86 -8.95
C VAL A 206 18.91 4.94 -10.00
N TRP A 207 17.88 5.68 -10.41
CA TRP A 207 17.98 6.81 -11.32
C TRP A 207 17.98 8.13 -10.53
N MET A 208 19.07 8.38 -9.81
CA MET A 208 19.29 9.69 -9.19
C MET A 208 19.21 10.78 -10.27
N PRO A 209 18.34 11.79 -10.15
CA PRO A 209 18.38 12.94 -11.03
C PRO A 209 19.77 13.56 -10.95
N VAL A 210 20.42 13.70 -12.09
CA VAL A 210 21.67 14.47 -12.23
C VAL A 210 21.30 15.92 -12.00
N SER A 211 21.25 16.40 -10.75
CA SER A 211 21.42 17.81 -10.34
C SER A 211 21.12 18.01 -8.85
N ARG A 212 22.16 17.92 -8.02
CA ARG A 212 22.25 18.70 -6.76
C ARG A 212 23.57 19.48 -6.72
N SER A 213 24.09 19.83 -7.88
CA SER A 213 25.27 20.67 -8.03
C SER A 213 24.89 22.05 -8.55
N GLY A 214 24.79 23.00 -7.63
CA GLY A 214 25.02 24.42 -7.91
C GLY A 214 23.81 25.24 -8.35
N THR A 215 23.53 26.29 -7.55
CA THR A 215 22.79 27.51 -7.92
C THR A 215 21.40 27.33 -8.53
N ALA A 216 20.38 27.80 -7.80
CA ALA A 216 19.06 28.02 -8.37
C ALA A 216 19.20 28.75 -9.72
N PRO A 217 18.69 28.18 -10.83
CA PRO A 217 18.69 28.91 -12.09
C PRO A 217 17.90 30.21 -11.91
N PRO A 218 18.30 31.30 -12.59
CA PRO A 218 17.48 32.51 -12.64
C PRO A 218 16.09 32.10 -13.15
N SER A 219 15.06 32.81 -12.71
CA SER A 219 13.66 32.54 -13.06
C SER A 219 13.45 32.20 -14.53
N ASP A 220 13.50 30.91 -14.88
CA ASP A 220 13.33 30.51 -16.27
C ASP A 220 11.87 30.77 -16.68
N PRO A 221 11.65 31.41 -17.84
CA PRO A 221 10.32 31.58 -18.38
C PRO A 221 9.71 30.21 -18.70
N LEU A 222 8.39 30.09 -18.53
CA LEU A 222 7.64 28.88 -18.85
C LEU A 222 7.94 28.40 -20.28
N PRO A 223 7.90 27.08 -20.54
CA PRO A 223 8.10 26.53 -21.89
C PRO A 223 7.18 27.22 -22.91
N ALA A 224 7.69 27.48 -24.12
CA ALA A 224 6.94 28.21 -25.16
C ALA A 224 5.58 27.57 -25.50
N TRP A 225 5.45 26.24 -25.37
CA TRP A 225 4.19 25.53 -25.55
C TRP A 225 3.16 25.85 -24.45
N ALA A 226 3.60 26.05 -23.20
CA ALA A 226 2.71 26.34 -22.09
C ALA A 226 2.11 27.75 -22.23
N ILE A 227 2.94 28.70 -22.66
CA ILE A 227 2.53 30.08 -22.95
C ILE A 227 1.54 30.14 -24.11
N SER A 228 1.68 29.27 -25.13
CA SER A 228 0.78 29.28 -26.29
C SER A 228 -0.58 28.61 -26.02
N ILE A 229 -0.64 27.61 -25.15
CA ILE A 229 -1.88 26.87 -24.84
C ILE A 229 -2.69 27.56 -23.73
N LEU A 230 -2.02 28.23 -22.78
CA LEU A 230 -2.65 28.88 -21.62
C LEU A 230 -2.29 30.36 -21.50
N PRO A 231 -2.55 31.20 -22.52
CA PRO A 231 -2.25 32.62 -22.44
C PRO A 231 -2.99 33.26 -21.26
N ASP A 232 -2.27 34.06 -20.47
CA ASP A 232 -2.74 34.87 -19.34
C ASP A 232 -3.38 34.12 -18.14
N ASN A 233 -3.26 32.79 -18.07
CA ASN A 233 -3.77 32.04 -16.92
C ASN A 233 -2.71 31.92 -15.82
N HIS A 234 -2.64 32.94 -14.96
CA HIS A 234 -1.71 33.00 -13.81
C HIS A 234 -1.82 31.78 -12.88
N PHE A 235 -3.01 31.21 -12.71
CA PHE A 235 -3.19 30.00 -11.90
C PHE A 235 -2.55 28.78 -12.57
N ALA A 236 -2.81 28.56 -13.86
CA ALA A 236 -2.22 27.46 -14.60
C ALA A 236 -0.69 27.59 -14.68
N HIS A 237 -0.18 28.81 -14.86
CA HIS A 237 1.25 29.12 -14.79
C HIS A 237 1.87 28.80 -13.42
N GLY A 238 1.17 29.11 -12.32
CA GLY A 238 1.58 28.75 -10.97
C GLY A 238 1.65 27.24 -10.76
N VAL A 239 0.66 26.50 -11.29
CA VAL A 239 0.60 25.03 -11.21
C VAL A 239 1.70 24.38 -12.04
N ILE A 240 1.95 24.84 -13.28
CA ILE A 240 3.02 24.31 -14.13
C ILE A 240 4.39 24.58 -13.50
N LYS A 241 4.61 25.78 -12.94
CA LYS A 241 5.85 26.11 -12.22
C LYS A 241 6.03 25.30 -10.93
N MET A 242 4.93 24.87 -10.29
CA MET A 242 4.98 23.96 -9.14
C MET A 242 5.29 22.51 -9.56
N LEU A 243 4.86 22.10 -10.75
CA LEU A 243 5.09 20.77 -11.33
C LEU A 243 6.46 20.66 -12.02
N ASP A 244 7.25 21.72 -12.04
CA ASP A 244 8.56 21.75 -12.67
C ASP A 244 9.52 20.80 -11.97
N ASP A 245 10.36 20.14 -12.76
CA ASP A 245 11.17 19.01 -12.32
C ASP A 245 12.19 19.39 -11.23
N ASP A 246 12.62 20.66 -11.22
CA ASP A 246 13.54 21.24 -10.23
C ASP A 246 12.86 21.69 -8.93
N ARG A 247 11.53 21.80 -8.93
CA ARG A 247 10.73 22.32 -7.81
C ARG A 247 9.88 21.25 -7.14
N LEU A 248 9.50 20.22 -7.87
CA LEU A 248 8.70 19.11 -7.36
C LEU A 248 9.60 18.08 -6.66
N ASP A 249 9.49 17.97 -5.34
CA ASP A 249 10.11 16.85 -4.61
C ASP A 249 9.37 15.54 -4.95
N ARG A 250 9.83 14.87 -6.01
CA ARG A 250 9.23 13.63 -6.53
C ARG A 250 9.18 12.55 -5.47
N GLU A 251 10.19 12.48 -4.60
CA GLU A 251 10.22 11.44 -3.58
C GLU A 251 9.18 11.70 -2.49
N TRP A 252 9.02 12.97 -2.07
CA TRP A 252 7.95 13.38 -1.17
C TRP A 252 6.57 13.09 -1.76
N VAL A 253 6.35 13.43 -3.04
CA VAL A 253 5.08 13.14 -3.75
C VAL A 253 4.79 11.64 -3.78
N VAL A 254 5.78 10.81 -4.12
CA VAL A 254 5.61 9.36 -4.15
C VAL A 254 5.29 8.82 -2.76
N ARG A 255 5.96 9.29 -1.71
CA ARG A 255 5.77 8.81 -0.32
C ARG A 255 4.41 9.16 0.24
N ASN A 256 4.01 10.42 0.08
CA ASN A 256 2.90 10.98 0.82
C ASN A 256 1.62 10.99 -0.02
N VAL A 257 1.68 11.54 -1.23
CA VAL A 257 0.52 11.64 -2.11
C VAL A 257 0.19 10.26 -2.69
N LEU A 258 1.12 9.66 -3.44
CA LEU A 258 0.86 8.37 -4.08
C LEU A 258 0.73 7.24 -3.06
N GLY A 259 1.58 7.22 -2.03
CA GLY A 259 1.49 6.26 -0.93
C GLY A 259 0.14 6.31 -0.21
N GLY A 260 -0.35 7.52 0.10
CA GLY A 260 -1.68 7.73 0.71
C GLY A 260 -2.82 7.28 -0.17
N MET A 261 -2.81 7.68 -1.45
CA MET A 261 -3.85 7.29 -2.41
C MET A 261 -3.87 5.77 -2.63
N SER A 262 -2.71 5.14 -2.74
CA SER A 262 -2.59 3.68 -2.90
C SER A 262 -3.15 2.95 -1.67
N ALA A 263 -2.80 3.41 -0.47
CA ALA A 263 -3.32 2.86 0.79
C ALA A 263 -4.85 3.02 0.89
N GLY A 264 -5.38 4.20 0.56
CA GLY A 264 -6.83 4.45 0.53
C GLY A 264 -7.55 3.56 -0.50
N PHE A 265 -6.96 3.37 -1.68
CA PHE A 265 -7.47 2.45 -2.70
C PHE A 265 -7.56 1.02 -2.17
N GLY A 266 -6.46 0.50 -1.59
CA GLY A 266 -6.45 -0.85 -1.03
C GLY A 266 -7.49 -1.01 0.07
N LEU A 267 -7.57 -0.03 0.98
CA LEU A 267 -8.55 -0.04 2.07
C LEU A 267 -9.99 -0.10 1.54
N ARG A 268 -10.28 0.58 0.43
CA ARG A 268 -11.60 0.56 -0.20
C ARG A 268 -11.96 -0.81 -0.78
N VAL A 269 -10.97 -1.65 -1.12
CA VAL A 269 -11.22 -3.02 -1.57
C VAL A 269 -11.78 -3.88 -0.43
N ILE A 270 -11.29 -3.69 0.80
CA ILE A 270 -11.71 -4.49 1.97
C ILE A 270 -12.88 -3.86 2.75
N LEU A 271 -13.09 -2.56 2.62
CA LEU A 271 -14.20 -1.82 3.25
C LEU A 271 -15.24 -1.40 2.20
N ASP A 272 -15.85 -2.37 1.50
CA ASP A 272 -16.73 -2.11 0.36
C ASP A 272 -18.08 -1.46 0.74
N ASP A 273 -18.54 -1.66 1.97
CA ASP A 273 -19.80 -1.15 2.51
C ASP A 273 -19.67 0.21 3.23
N VAL A 274 -18.45 0.74 3.36
CA VAL A 274 -18.14 2.02 4.01
C VAL A 274 -18.05 3.14 2.98
N GLN A 275 -18.57 4.33 3.26
CA GLN A 275 -18.45 5.46 2.33
C GLN A 275 -16.97 5.89 2.14
N PRO A 276 -16.57 6.36 0.95
CA PRO A 276 -15.18 6.75 0.66
C PRO A 276 -14.61 7.80 1.63
N PHE A 277 -15.45 8.73 2.11
CA PHE A 277 -15.04 9.74 3.08
C PHE A 277 -14.41 9.13 4.34
N PHE A 278 -15.00 8.05 4.88
CA PHE A 278 -14.44 7.39 6.06
C PHE A 278 -13.12 6.68 5.76
N THR A 279 -12.93 6.14 4.55
CA THR A 279 -11.63 5.56 4.17
C THR A 279 -10.53 6.62 4.15
N THR A 280 -10.84 7.83 3.68
CA THR A 280 -9.91 8.97 3.76
C THR A 280 -9.63 9.34 5.21
N LEU A 281 -10.66 9.44 6.06
CA LEU A 281 -10.51 9.75 7.49
C LEU A 281 -9.61 8.74 8.21
N ILE A 282 -9.76 7.44 7.90
CA ILE A 282 -8.93 6.37 8.44
C ILE A 282 -7.45 6.57 8.08
N ILE A 283 -7.15 6.88 6.81
CA ILE A 283 -5.77 7.12 6.37
C ILE A 283 -5.19 8.37 7.04
N VAL A 284 -5.96 9.47 7.11
CA VAL A 284 -5.55 10.70 7.81
C VAL A 284 -5.27 10.43 9.28
N PHE A 285 -6.07 9.61 9.96
CA PHE A 285 -5.81 9.21 11.34
C PHE A 285 -4.52 8.39 11.46
N GLY A 286 -4.30 7.43 10.54
CA GLY A 286 -3.04 6.68 10.46
C GLY A 286 -1.83 7.61 10.29
N TRP A 287 -1.94 8.62 9.44
CA TRP A 287 -0.91 9.64 9.25
C TRP A 287 -0.68 10.49 10.48
N ALA A 288 -1.74 10.90 11.19
CA ALA A 288 -1.61 11.62 12.45
C ALA A 288 -0.84 10.78 13.50
N ALA A 289 -1.19 9.49 13.63
CA ALA A 289 -0.49 8.56 14.52
C ALA A 289 0.99 8.38 14.13
N LYS A 290 1.27 8.19 12.83
CA LYS A 290 2.64 8.14 12.30
C LYS A 290 3.41 9.42 12.58
N THR A 291 2.81 10.59 12.32
CA THR A 291 3.42 11.91 12.49
C THR A 291 3.76 12.18 13.94
N PHE A 292 2.86 11.84 14.86
CA PHE A 292 3.12 11.92 16.30
C PHE A 292 4.34 11.08 16.69
N VAL A 293 4.41 9.82 16.23
CA VAL A 293 5.57 8.96 16.50
C VAL A 293 6.84 9.48 15.84
N ALA A 294 6.76 9.99 14.60
CA ALA A 294 7.88 10.59 13.91
C ALA A 294 8.45 11.79 14.68
N GLN A 295 7.60 12.64 15.26
CA GLN A 295 8.03 13.75 16.11
C GLN A 295 8.74 13.25 17.37
N VAL A 296 8.19 12.25 18.07
CA VAL A 296 8.82 11.66 19.26
C VAL A 296 10.18 11.05 18.92
N VAL A 297 10.23 10.25 17.85
CA VAL A 297 11.45 9.55 17.42
C VAL A 297 12.49 10.52 16.85
N SER A 298 12.08 11.63 16.25
CA SER A 298 13.02 12.67 15.77
C SER A 298 13.86 13.26 16.91
N GLY A 299 13.31 13.33 18.12
CA GLY A 299 14.04 13.72 19.32
C GLY A 299 15.07 12.69 19.79
N TRP A 300 14.94 11.42 19.36
CA TRP A 300 15.91 10.36 19.64
C TRP A 300 16.96 10.21 18.54
N ILE A 301 16.63 10.57 17.29
CA ILE A 301 17.55 10.50 16.13
C ILE A 301 18.57 11.64 16.15
N GLY A 302 18.27 12.81 16.72
CA GLY A 302 19.08 14.00 16.52
C GLY A 302 19.47 14.79 17.76
N VAL A 303 20.76 14.75 18.09
CA VAL A 303 21.52 15.80 18.80
C VAL A 303 21.82 17.00 17.84
N ASP A 304 21.63 16.81 16.53
CA ASP A 304 21.79 17.81 15.47
C ASP A 304 20.42 18.17 14.83
N GLU A 305 20.09 19.47 14.83
CA GLU A 305 18.79 19.99 14.36
C GLU A 305 18.61 19.81 12.85
N ALA A 306 19.70 19.75 12.05
CA ALA A 306 19.62 19.57 10.61
C ALA A 306 19.15 18.14 10.23
N LEU A 307 19.67 17.12 10.91
CA LEU A 307 19.27 15.73 10.69
C LEU A 307 17.81 15.49 11.12
N LYS A 308 17.40 16.13 12.21
CA LYS A 308 16.01 16.10 12.70
C LYS A 308 15.06 16.73 11.69
N GLN A 309 15.39 17.88 11.10
CA GLN A 309 14.57 18.50 10.05
C GLN A 309 14.50 17.64 8.79
N ALA A 310 15.63 17.05 8.37
CA ALA A 310 15.65 16.14 7.22
C ALA A 310 14.80 14.89 7.45
N TRP A 311 14.82 14.32 8.66
CA TRP A 311 13.96 13.20 9.05
C TRP A 311 12.48 13.59 8.99
N LEU A 312 12.09 14.71 9.60
CA LEU A 312 10.70 15.15 9.63
C LEU A 312 10.16 15.49 8.24
N ALA A 313 10.97 16.14 7.39
CA ALA A 313 10.61 16.41 5.99
C ALA A 313 10.34 15.13 5.20
N TYR A 314 11.03 14.05 5.54
CA TYR A 314 10.87 12.75 4.91
C TYR A 314 9.68 11.95 5.48
N SER A 315 9.45 12.06 6.79
CA SER A 315 8.49 11.22 7.52
C SER A 315 7.07 11.78 7.57
N ILE A 316 6.90 13.10 7.50
CA ILE A 316 5.59 13.76 7.64
C ILE A 316 4.90 13.89 6.26
N PRO A 317 3.65 13.40 6.13
CA PRO A 317 2.85 13.55 4.93
C PRO A 317 2.24 14.93 4.71
#